data_AF-A0A9D3ZLN1-F1
#
_entry.id   AF-A0A9D3ZLN1-F1
#
_cell.length_a   1.000
_cell.length_b   1.000
_cell.length_c   1.000
_cell.angle_alpha   90.00
_cell.angle_beta   90.00
_cell.angle_gamma   90.00
#
_symmetry.space_group_name_H-M   'P 1'
#
loop_
_entity.id
_entity.type
_entity.pdbx_description
1 polymer ?
#
loop_
_entity_poly.entity_id
_entity_poly.type
_entity_poly.pdbx_seq_one_letter_code
_entity_poly.pdbx_strand_id
1 'polypeptide(L)'
;MTRKKVKLAYITNDSARKATYKNRMKGLTKKMSELSTLCGVDTCAIMYSPYKSQPEVWPSPMGIQQVLSKLEMIPEMEKSKNMLNQKTFLSQKITKAAEQLKDHCKENWEKEITQVIFNNICGKKVIHGLNFGALSDINLLLDKKMSDIEKRIDALAKTPFNPQEVSSSSSSSMVALPPMMMVSPEVMSRTGTEDIVQPGMNNMDPM
;
A
#
# COMPACT_ATOMS: atom_id res chain seq x y z
N MET A 1 10.64 -1.92 25.58
CA MET A 1 11.38 -1.11 24.57
C MET A 1 10.74 -1.29 23.21
N THR A 2 10.11 -0.25 22.66
CA THR A 2 9.43 -0.32 21.36
C THR A 2 10.47 -0.35 20.24
N ARG A 3 10.54 -1.46 19.50
CA ARG A 3 11.54 -1.65 18.44
C ARG A 3 11.18 -0.78 17.24
N LYS A 4 12.09 0.13 16.85
CA LYS A 4 11.93 0.95 15.64
C LYS A 4 11.84 0.06 14.39
N LYS A 5 10.88 0.35 13.50
CA LYS A 5 10.75 -0.33 12.21
C LYS A 5 12.03 -0.12 11.39
N VAL A 6 12.63 -1.20 10.93
CA VAL A 6 13.88 -1.18 10.15
C VAL A 6 13.57 -0.96 8.66
N LYS A 7 14.30 -0.05 8.00
CA LYS A 7 14.24 0.12 6.55
C LYS A 7 14.92 -1.06 5.86
N LEU A 8 14.30 -1.63 4.82
CA LEU A 8 14.87 -2.72 4.01
C LEU A 8 15.85 -2.16 2.97
N ALA A 9 16.99 -1.65 3.44
CA ALA A 9 18.07 -1.11 2.62
C ALA A 9 19.42 -1.66 3.08
N TYR A 10 20.46 -1.43 2.28
CA TYR A 10 21.83 -1.79 2.65
C TYR A 10 22.25 -1.06 3.94
N ILE A 11 22.80 -1.80 4.90
CA ILE A 11 23.28 -1.23 6.17
C ILE A 11 24.72 -0.76 5.95
N THR A 12 24.94 0.55 5.94
CA THR A 12 26.26 1.14 5.70
C THR A 12 27.26 0.82 6.80
N ASN A 13 26.85 0.86 8.07
CA ASN A 13 27.71 0.52 9.20
C ASN A 13 28.05 -0.98 9.21
N ASP A 14 29.35 -1.29 9.07
CA ASP A 14 29.86 -2.66 8.94
C ASP A 14 29.60 -3.54 10.17
N SER A 15 29.81 -3.01 11.37
CA SER A 15 29.58 -3.75 12.62
C SER A 15 28.10 -4.09 12.78
N ALA A 16 27.22 -3.10 12.57
CA ALA A 16 25.77 -3.29 12.61
C ALA A 16 25.29 -4.26 11.51
N ARG A 17 25.89 -4.18 10.30
CA ARG A 17 25.59 -5.09 9.18
C ARG A 17 25.98 -6.53 9.53
N LYS A 18 27.18 -6.75 10.09
CA LYS A 18 27.68 -8.07 10.49
C LYS A 18 26.85 -8.68 11.62
N ALA A 19 26.49 -7.90 12.64
CA ALA A 19 25.62 -8.36 13.73
C ALA A 19 24.21 -8.70 13.22
N THR A 20 23.65 -7.85 12.36
CA THR A 20 22.33 -8.08 11.75
C THR A 20 22.33 -9.34 10.87
N TYR A 21 23.38 -9.54 10.07
CA TYR A 21 23.56 -10.74 9.25
C TYR A 21 23.51 -12.01 10.10
N LYS A 22 24.32 -12.09 11.17
CA LYS A 22 24.34 -13.27 12.07
C LYS A 22 22.95 -13.54 12.69
N ASN A 23 22.29 -12.49 13.18
CA ASN A 23 20.97 -12.62 13.81
C ASN A 23 19.88 -13.03 12.82
N ARG A 24 19.86 -12.43 11.62
CA ARG A 24 18.90 -12.79 10.57
C ARG A 24 19.15 -14.18 10.01
N MET A 25 20.42 -14.58 9.88
CA MET A 25 20.80 -15.92 9.42
C MET A 25 20.23 -16.99 10.36
N LYS A 26 20.53 -16.87 11.65
CA LYS A 26 19.98 -17.76 12.68
C LYS A 26 18.45 -17.82 12.65
N GLY A 27 17.80 -16.66 12.48
CA GLY A 27 16.35 -16.57 12.35
C GLY A 27 15.80 -17.27 11.11
N LEU A 28 16.45 -17.09 9.96
CA LEU A 28 16.08 -17.72 8.69
C LEU A 28 16.19 -19.24 8.78
N THR A 29 17.33 -19.74 9.26
CA THR A 29 17.55 -21.17 9.48
C THR A 29 16.50 -21.78 10.40
N LYS A 30 16.15 -21.10 11.50
CA LYS A 30 15.09 -21.55 12.41
C LYS A 30 13.73 -21.61 11.69
N LYS A 31 13.41 -20.60 10.88
CA LYS A 31 12.15 -20.58 10.12
C LYS A 31 12.09 -21.67 9.06
N MET A 32 13.22 -22.02 8.45
CA MET A 32 13.31 -23.16 7.52
C MET A 32 13.11 -24.50 8.23
N SER A 33 13.73 -24.70 9.40
CA SER A 33 13.47 -25.92 10.17
C SER A 33 12.00 -26.03 10.58
N GLU A 34 11.39 -24.93 11.05
CA GLU A 34 9.96 -24.90 11.39
C GLU A 34 9.09 -25.20 10.16
N LEU A 35 9.38 -24.58 9.01
CA LEU A 35 8.64 -24.81 7.76
C LEU A 35 8.74 -26.27 7.30
N SER A 36 9.94 -26.83 7.31
CA SER A 36 10.17 -28.23 6.92
C SER A 36 9.43 -29.19 7.83
N THR A 37 9.51 -29.00 9.15
CA THR A 37 8.85 -29.86 10.13
C THR A 37 7.32 -29.71 10.11
N LEU A 38 6.79 -28.50 10.04
CA LEU A 38 5.35 -28.25 10.14
C LEU A 38 4.59 -28.59 8.86
N CYS A 39 5.21 -28.35 7.70
CA CYS A 39 4.56 -28.55 6.41
C CYS A 39 5.01 -29.83 5.71
N GLY A 40 6.00 -30.56 6.24
CA GLY A 40 6.53 -31.77 5.62
C GLY A 40 7.18 -31.53 4.25
N VAL A 41 7.74 -30.33 4.05
CA VAL A 41 8.35 -29.92 2.78
C VAL A 41 9.88 -29.98 2.87
N ASP A 42 10.49 -30.44 1.78
CA ASP A 42 11.95 -30.41 1.62
C ASP A 42 12.41 -28.97 1.43
N THR A 43 13.26 -28.48 2.33
CA THR A 43 13.80 -27.11 2.25
C THR A 43 15.31 -27.12 2.42
N CYS A 44 15.97 -26.19 1.73
CA CYS A 44 17.40 -25.99 1.85
C CYS A 44 17.73 -24.50 1.70
N ALA A 45 18.89 -24.10 2.21
CA ALA A 45 19.42 -22.77 1.98
C ALA A 45 20.93 -22.75 1.81
N ILE A 46 21.37 -21.93 0.86
CA ILE A 46 22.77 -21.66 0.55
C ILE A 46 22.96 -20.15 0.70
N MET A 47 23.80 -19.73 1.63
CA MET A 47 23.87 -18.34 2.05
C MET A 47 25.32 -17.84 2.03
N TYR A 48 25.61 -16.98 1.06
CA TYR A 48 26.92 -16.37 0.89
C TYR A 48 27.09 -15.15 1.79
N SER A 49 28.33 -14.89 2.20
CA SER A 49 28.68 -13.77 3.08
C SER A 49 30.02 -13.19 2.69
N PRO A 50 30.21 -11.86 2.76
CA PRO A 50 31.55 -11.28 2.67
C PRO A 50 32.39 -11.56 3.92
N TYR A 51 31.80 -12.08 5.01
CA TYR A 51 32.50 -12.33 6.28
C TYR A 51 33.03 -13.76 6.43
N LYS A 52 32.72 -14.65 5.48
CA LYS A 52 33.12 -16.06 5.49
C LYS A 52 33.60 -16.43 4.08
N SER A 53 34.66 -17.22 3.98
CA SER A 53 35.16 -17.72 2.70
C SER A 53 34.24 -18.79 2.07
N GLN A 54 33.55 -19.57 2.91
CA GLN A 54 32.62 -20.61 2.48
C GLN A 54 31.16 -20.20 2.74
N PRO A 55 30.22 -20.63 1.89
CA PRO A 55 28.81 -20.40 2.11
C PRO A 55 28.33 -21.14 3.37
N GLU A 56 27.42 -20.50 4.10
CA GLU A 56 26.68 -21.16 5.17
C GLU A 56 25.52 -21.94 4.55
N VAL A 57 25.42 -23.20 4.93
CA VAL A 57 24.51 -24.17 4.33
C VAL A 57 23.63 -24.81 5.39
N TRP A 58 22.35 -25.00 5.06
CA TRP A 58 21.38 -25.72 5.89
C TRP A 58 20.52 -26.64 5.02
N PRO A 59 20.15 -27.86 5.48
CA PRO A 59 20.39 -28.45 6.80
C PRO A 59 21.80 -29.02 7.01
N SER A 60 22.34 -29.66 5.99
CA SER A 60 23.72 -30.16 5.94
C SER A 60 24.18 -30.20 4.48
N PRO A 61 25.49 -30.23 4.19
CA PRO A 61 25.96 -30.32 2.81
C PRO A 61 25.33 -31.49 2.04
N MET A 62 25.19 -32.66 2.67
CA MET A 62 24.56 -33.83 2.07
C MET A 62 23.04 -33.64 1.88
N GLY A 63 22.36 -33.04 2.86
CA GLY A 63 20.92 -32.76 2.75
C GLY A 63 20.61 -31.78 1.62
N ILE A 64 21.46 -30.78 1.40
CA ILE A 64 21.33 -29.87 0.26
C ILE A 64 21.46 -30.61 -1.06
N GLN A 65 22.46 -31.49 -1.20
CA GLN A 65 22.63 -32.29 -2.42
C GLN A 65 21.37 -33.09 -2.76
N GLN A 66 20.73 -33.71 -1.76
CA GLN A 66 19.47 -34.44 -1.96
C GLN A 66 18.35 -33.53 -2.48
N VAL A 67 18.19 -32.34 -1.89
CA VAL A 67 17.16 -31.37 -2.31
C VAL A 67 17.46 -30.83 -3.71
N LEU A 68 18.73 -30.55 -4.03
CA LEU A 68 19.15 -30.08 -5.33
C LEU A 68 18.94 -31.14 -6.42
N SER A 69 19.28 -32.41 -6.16
CA SER A 69 19.00 -33.49 -7.10
C SER A 69 17.50 -33.64 -7.37
N LYS A 70 16.66 -33.56 -6.32
CA LYS A 70 15.20 -33.55 -6.50
C LYS A 70 14.74 -32.35 -7.32
N LEU A 71 15.28 -31.16 -7.05
CA LEU A 71 14.98 -29.95 -7.82
C LEU A 71 15.37 -30.15 -9.29
N GLU A 72 16.54 -30.68 -9.59
CA GLU A 72 17.01 -30.92 -10.96
C GLU A 72 16.10 -31.86 -11.74
N MET A 73 15.52 -32.87 -11.10
CA MET A 73 14.57 -33.81 -11.72
C MET A 73 13.22 -33.18 -12.11
N ILE A 74 12.86 -32.01 -11.57
CA ILE A 74 11.58 -31.36 -11.90
C ILE A 74 11.65 -30.75 -13.32
N PRO A 75 10.63 -30.89 -14.18
CA PRO A 75 10.61 -30.26 -15.50
C PRO A 75 10.68 -28.72 -15.43
N GLU A 76 11.38 -28.09 -16.39
CA GLU A 76 11.60 -26.63 -16.42
C GLU A 76 10.29 -25.82 -16.47
N MET A 77 9.28 -26.34 -17.16
CA MET A 77 7.94 -25.73 -17.23
C MET A 77 7.23 -25.66 -15.88
N GLU A 78 7.55 -26.56 -14.96
CA GLU A 78 6.98 -26.58 -13.60
C GLU A 78 7.84 -25.78 -12.63
N LYS A 79 9.18 -25.87 -12.76
CA LYS A 79 10.13 -25.04 -12.02
C LYS A 79 9.83 -23.56 -12.20
N SER A 80 9.74 -23.10 -13.44
CA SER A 80 9.58 -21.67 -13.78
C SER A 80 8.28 -21.05 -13.27
N LYS A 81 7.21 -21.83 -13.10
CA LYS A 81 5.93 -21.34 -12.55
C LYS A 81 6.02 -20.96 -11.08
N ASN A 82 6.80 -21.70 -10.31
CA ASN A 82 6.87 -21.56 -8.85
C ASN A 82 8.19 -20.91 -8.38
N MET A 83 9.19 -20.80 -9.26
CA MET A 83 10.47 -20.18 -8.94
C MET A 83 10.35 -18.66 -8.90
N LEU A 84 10.56 -18.10 -7.71
CA LEU A 84 10.68 -16.66 -7.51
C LEU A 84 12.15 -16.27 -7.49
N ASN A 85 12.52 -15.27 -8.29
CA ASN A 85 13.85 -14.68 -8.26
C ASN A 85 13.79 -13.25 -7.71
N GLN A 86 14.93 -12.73 -7.25
CA GLN A 86 14.98 -11.41 -6.62
C GLN A 86 14.53 -10.30 -7.59
N LYS A 87 14.89 -10.40 -8.87
CA LYS A 87 14.52 -9.42 -9.89
C LYS A 87 13.01 -9.38 -10.09
N THR A 88 12.35 -10.52 -10.30
CA THR A 88 10.90 -10.63 -10.49
C THR A 88 10.15 -10.21 -9.25
N PHE A 89 10.63 -10.59 -8.06
CA PHE A 89 10.04 -10.14 -6.80
C PHE A 89 10.11 -8.61 -6.65
N LEU A 90 11.26 -7.99 -6.92
CA LEU A 90 11.41 -6.55 -6.84
C LEU A 90 10.56 -5.83 -7.89
N SER A 91 10.54 -6.31 -9.14
CA SER A 91 9.66 -5.76 -10.18
C SER A 91 8.19 -5.81 -9.76
N GLN A 92 7.71 -6.93 -9.21
CA GLN A 92 6.33 -7.03 -8.69
C GLN A 92 6.05 -6.03 -7.56
N LYS A 93 7.01 -5.81 -6.65
CA LYS A 93 6.87 -4.82 -5.58
C LYS A 93 6.83 -3.39 -6.11
N ILE A 94 7.64 -3.08 -7.13
CA ILE A 94 7.64 -1.78 -7.80
C ILE A 94 6.30 -1.55 -8.49
N THR A 95 5.79 -2.52 -9.26
CA THR A 95 4.48 -2.42 -9.91
C THR A 95 3.37 -2.17 -8.89
N LYS A 96 3.36 -2.94 -7.80
CA LYS A 96 2.36 -2.76 -6.74
C LYS A 96 2.45 -1.38 -6.09
N ALA A 97 3.66 -0.86 -5.84
CA ALA A 97 3.83 0.48 -5.30
C ALA A 97 3.39 1.57 -6.29
N ALA A 98 3.61 1.37 -7.60
CA ALA A 98 3.16 2.28 -8.64
C ALA A 98 1.63 2.28 -8.79
N GLU A 99 0.98 1.12 -8.68
CA GLU A 99 -0.49 1.01 -8.64
C GLU A 99 -1.06 1.74 -7.42
N GLN A 100 -0.50 1.52 -6.23
CA GLN A 100 -0.92 2.24 -5.02
C GLN A 100 -0.73 3.75 -5.14
N LEU A 101 0.37 4.20 -5.76
CA LEU A 101 0.60 5.62 -6.04
C LEU A 101 -0.47 6.17 -6.99
N LYS A 102 -0.82 5.43 -8.05
CA LYS A 102 -1.86 5.81 -9.00
C LYS A 102 -3.23 5.96 -8.31
N ASP A 103 -3.59 5.04 -7.43
CA ASP A 103 -4.83 5.09 -6.67
C ASP A 103 -4.87 6.33 -5.76
N HIS A 104 -3.78 6.59 -5.02
CA HIS A 104 -3.68 7.79 -4.19
C HIS A 104 -3.71 9.10 -4.98
N CYS A 105 -3.06 9.16 -6.14
CA CYS A 105 -3.12 10.35 -7.01
C CYS A 105 -4.55 10.61 -7.48
N LYS A 106 -5.29 9.55 -7.86
CA LYS A 106 -6.69 9.66 -8.25
C LYS A 106 -7.56 10.13 -7.08
N GLU A 107 -7.40 9.57 -5.89
CA GLU A 107 -8.13 9.99 -4.69
C GLU A 107 -7.85 11.46 -4.33
N ASN A 108 -6.59 11.88 -4.40
CA ASN A 108 -6.21 13.26 -4.14
C ASN A 108 -6.82 14.20 -5.16
N TRP A 109 -6.75 13.84 -6.44
CA TRP A 109 -7.36 14.61 -7.51
C TRP A 109 -8.89 14.72 -7.37
N GLU A 110 -9.57 13.61 -7.04
CA GLU A 110 -11.03 13.62 -6.80
C GLU A 110 -11.40 14.55 -5.63
N LYS A 111 -10.58 14.61 -4.58
CA LYS A 111 -10.78 15.55 -3.46
C LYS A 111 -10.53 16.99 -3.87
N GLU A 112 -9.44 17.26 -4.58
CA GLU A 112 -9.10 18.60 -5.07
C GLU A 112 -10.18 19.14 -5.99
N ILE A 113 -10.65 18.34 -6.95
CA ILE A 113 -11.67 18.78 -7.89
C ILE A 113 -13.04 18.96 -7.25
N THR A 114 -13.41 18.08 -6.32
CA THR A 114 -14.64 18.24 -5.55
C THR A 114 -14.61 19.55 -4.74
N GLN A 115 -13.47 19.88 -4.14
CA GLN A 115 -13.31 21.13 -3.39
C GLN A 115 -13.40 22.36 -4.30
N VAL A 116 -12.80 22.30 -5.49
CA VAL A 116 -12.86 23.35 -6.52
C VAL A 116 -14.32 23.60 -6.93
N ILE A 117 -15.04 22.53 -7.32
CA ILE A 117 -16.44 22.63 -7.74
C ILE A 117 -17.30 23.20 -6.61
N PHE A 118 -17.16 22.70 -5.39
CA PHE A 118 -17.91 23.19 -4.23
C PHE A 118 -17.67 24.68 -3.96
N ASN A 119 -16.40 25.12 -4.01
CA ASN A 119 -16.06 26.52 -3.81
C ASN A 119 -16.66 27.44 -4.89
N ASN A 120 -16.75 26.96 -6.14
CA ASN A 120 -17.35 27.68 -7.24
C ASN A 120 -18.88 27.81 -7.08
N ILE A 121 -19.56 26.70 -6.77
CA ILE A 121 -21.02 26.67 -6.54
C ILE A 121 -21.41 27.58 -5.37
N CYS A 122 -20.64 27.57 -4.28
CA CYS A 122 -20.91 28.40 -3.12
C CYS A 122 -20.50 29.88 -3.28
N GLY A 123 -20.10 30.30 -4.50
CA GLY A 123 -19.74 31.69 -4.79
C GLY A 123 -18.49 32.20 -4.07
N LYS A 124 -17.64 31.30 -3.55
CA LYS A 124 -16.53 31.66 -2.65
C LYS A 124 -15.21 32.03 -3.35
N LYS A 125 -15.09 31.89 -4.69
CA LYS A 125 -14.03 32.50 -5.54
C LYS A 125 -14.18 32.12 -7.02
N VAL A 126 -13.76 33.01 -7.92
CA VAL A 126 -13.40 32.68 -9.32
C VAL A 126 -12.04 32.00 -9.30
N ILE A 127 -11.95 30.78 -9.84
CA ILE A 127 -10.70 30.02 -9.85
C ILE A 127 -9.92 30.41 -11.10
N HIS A 128 -8.99 31.35 -10.98
CA HIS A 128 -7.92 31.49 -11.97
C HIS A 128 -6.93 30.33 -11.77
N GLY A 129 -6.64 29.59 -12.85
CA GLY A 129 -5.58 28.57 -12.86
C GLY A 129 -5.99 27.13 -13.18
N LEU A 130 -7.21 26.88 -13.66
CA LEU A 130 -7.53 25.55 -14.20
C LEU A 130 -6.77 25.33 -15.52
N ASN A 131 -5.79 24.43 -15.48
CA ASN A 131 -5.09 23.96 -16.69
C ASN A 131 -6.11 23.32 -17.65
N PHE A 132 -5.93 23.48 -18.97
CA PHE A 132 -6.80 22.89 -20.00
C PHE A 132 -6.96 21.36 -19.82
N GLY A 133 -5.90 20.67 -19.38
CA GLY A 133 -5.98 19.26 -19.01
C GLY A 133 -6.97 18.99 -17.87
N ALA A 134 -6.97 19.83 -16.84
CA ALA A 134 -7.92 19.72 -15.73
C ALA A 134 -9.37 19.96 -16.17
N LEU A 135 -9.62 20.83 -17.15
CA LEU A 135 -10.96 21.03 -17.73
C LEU A 135 -11.46 19.80 -18.49
N SER A 136 -10.59 19.16 -19.29
CA SER A 136 -10.92 17.91 -19.97
C SER A 136 -11.24 16.79 -18.96
N ASP A 137 -10.47 16.70 -17.88
CA ASP A 137 -10.68 15.70 -16.84
C ASP A 137 -11.96 15.96 -16.02
N ILE A 138 -12.34 17.24 -15.81
CA ILE A 138 -13.62 17.64 -15.21
C ILE A 138 -14.80 17.17 -16.07
N ASN A 139 -14.73 17.36 -17.39
CA ASN A 139 -15.75 16.89 -18.31
C ASN A 139 -15.88 15.36 -18.23
N LEU A 140 -14.76 14.63 -18.23
CA LEU A 140 -14.75 13.17 -18.08
C LEU A 140 -15.37 12.72 -16.75
N LEU A 141 -15.13 13.45 -15.65
CA LEU A 141 -15.74 13.17 -14.35
C LEU A 141 -17.24 13.43 -14.35
N LEU A 142 -17.69 14.54 -14.96
CA LEU A 142 -19.11 14.86 -15.14
C LEU A 142 -19.83 13.77 -15.92
N ASP A 143 -19.27 13.34 -17.05
CA ASP A 143 -19.82 12.26 -17.88
C ASP A 143 -19.96 10.96 -17.09
N LYS A 144 -18.94 10.61 -16.31
CA LYS A 144 -18.97 9.43 -15.45
C LYS A 144 -20.06 9.54 -14.38
N LYS A 145 -20.18 10.69 -13.72
CA LYS A 145 -21.22 10.92 -12.69
C LYS A 145 -22.61 10.88 -13.30
N MET A 146 -22.80 11.43 -14.49
CA MET A 146 -24.07 11.38 -15.22
C MET A 146 -24.45 9.92 -15.54
N SER A 147 -23.51 9.13 -16.06
CA SER A 147 -23.71 7.70 -16.33
C SER A 147 -24.02 6.89 -15.06
N ASP A 148 -23.35 7.19 -13.94
CA ASP A 148 -23.63 6.54 -12.65
C ASP A 148 -25.04 6.88 -12.12
N ILE A 149 -25.52 8.11 -12.35
CA ILE A 149 -26.90 8.53 -12.03
C ILE A 149 -27.89 7.77 -12.90
N GLU A 150 -27.68 7.70 -14.21
CA GLU A 150 -28.54 6.94 -15.15
C GLU A 150 -28.66 5.48 -14.75
N LYS A 151 -27.53 4.81 -14.44
CA LYS A 151 -27.53 3.41 -13.96
C LYS A 151 -28.32 3.24 -12.68
N ARG A 152 -28.26 4.21 -11.76
CA ARG A 152 -29.05 4.18 -10.51
C ARG A 152 -30.53 4.37 -10.78
N ILE A 153 -30.91 5.27 -11.70
CA ILE A 153 -32.30 5.46 -12.13
C ILE A 153 -32.85 4.16 -12.71
N ASP A 154 -32.12 3.51 -13.61
CA ASP A 154 -32.51 2.23 -14.21
C ASP A 154 -32.65 1.10 -13.18
N ALA A 155 -31.74 1.04 -12.20
CA ALA A 155 -31.79 0.04 -11.14
C ALA A 155 -33.04 0.23 -10.26
N LEU A 156 -33.39 1.49 -9.95
CA LEU A 156 -34.62 1.81 -9.21
C LEU A 156 -35.87 1.49 -10.03
N ALA A 157 -35.86 1.77 -11.33
CA ALA A 157 -36.97 1.47 -12.24
C ALA A 157 -37.21 -0.04 -12.44
N LYS A 158 -36.17 -0.87 -12.32
CA LYS A 158 -36.24 -2.34 -12.43
C LYS A 158 -36.58 -3.05 -11.12
N THR A 159 -36.66 -2.33 -9.99
CA THR A 159 -37.09 -2.91 -8.72
C THR A 159 -38.62 -3.02 -8.76
N PRO A 160 -39.22 -4.22 -8.73
CA PRO A 160 -40.68 -4.33 -8.75
C PRO A 160 -41.24 -3.69 -7.48
N PHE A 161 -42.00 -2.62 -7.67
CA PHE A 161 -42.95 -2.15 -6.69
C PHE A 161 -43.89 -3.32 -6.39
N ASN A 162 -43.82 -3.88 -5.18
CA ASN A 162 -44.85 -4.77 -4.68
C ASN A 162 -45.82 -3.94 -3.84
N PRO A 163 -46.95 -3.46 -4.39
CA PRO A 163 -48.03 -2.96 -3.57
C PRO A 163 -48.90 -4.15 -3.16
N GLN A 164 -48.61 -4.74 -2.00
CA GLN A 164 -49.60 -5.60 -1.35
C GLN A 164 -49.92 -5.09 0.07
N GLU A 165 -51.10 -4.47 0.12
CA GLU A 165 -52.10 -4.51 1.18
C GLU A 165 -51.73 -3.93 2.56
N VAL A 166 -52.21 -2.71 2.75
CA VAL A 166 -52.82 -2.27 4.01
C VAL A 166 -53.83 -3.31 4.49
N SER A 167 -53.49 -4.04 5.55
CA SER A 167 -54.43 -4.65 6.50
C SER A 167 -53.76 -4.83 7.85
N SER A 168 -54.03 -3.87 8.74
CA SER A 168 -53.99 -3.92 10.20
C SER A 168 -53.55 -5.22 10.89
N SER A 169 -52.48 -5.16 11.68
CA SER A 169 -52.48 -5.65 13.07
C SER A 169 -51.30 -5.05 13.85
N SER A 170 -51.59 -4.73 15.10
CA SER A 170 -50.88 -3.79 15.96
C SER A 170 -49.54 -4.26 16.51
N SER A 171 -48.83 -3.27 17.07
CA SER A 171 -47.83 -3.35 18.14
C SER A 171 -46.37 -3.45 17.73
N SER A 172 -45.71 -2.29 17.61
CA SER A 172 -44.37 -2.15 18.21
C SER A 172 -44.06 -0.68 18.52
N SER A 173 -43.44 -0.50 19.68
CA SER A 173 -43.15 0.72 20.42
C SER A 173 -42.38 1.79 19.62
N MET A 174 -42.82 3.05 19.74
CA MET A 174 -42.07 4.23 19.35
C MET A 174 -40.83 4.38 20.26
N VAL A 175 -39.64 4.13 19.72
CA VAL A 175 -38.39 4.70 20.27
C VAL A 175 -38.03 5.90 19.41
N ALA A 176 -38.28 7.09 19.95
CA ALA A 176 -37.87 8.34 19.32
C ALA A 176 -36.33 8.43 19.31
N LEU A 177 -35.74 8.50 18.12
CA LEU A 177 -34.32 8.84 17.96
C LEU A 177 -34.15 10.37 18.08
N PRO A 178 -33.18 10.86 18.86
CA PRO A 178 -32.99 12.29 19.09
C PRO A 178 -32.46 12.98 17.81
N PRO A 179 -32.78 14.28 17.62
CA PRO A 179 -32.29 15.03 16.47
C PRO A 179 -30.77 15.22 16.57
N MET A 180 -30.04 14.91 15.49
CA MET A 180 -28.62 15.20 15.39
C MET A 180 -28.41 16.72 15.39
N MET A 181 -27.76 17.24 16.43
CA MET A 181 -27.26 18.61 16.43
C MET A 181 -26.09 18.72 15.45
N MET A 182 -26.17 19.70 14.55
CA MET A 182 -25.05 20.14 13.72
C MET A 182 -23.98 20.74 14.63
N VAL A 183 -22.90 20.00 14.87
CA VAL A 183 -21.67 20.56 15.45
C VAL A 183 -20.97 21.35 14.35
N SER A 184 -20.87 22.67 14.55
CA SER A 184 -20.06 23.53 13.69
C SER A 184 -18.59 23.23 13.93
N PRO A 185 -17.73 23.14 12.89
CA PRO A 185 -16.31 22.92 13.10
C PRO A 185 -15.69 24.12 13.80
N GLU A 186 -15.05 23.86 14.93
CA GLU A 186 -14.26 24.81 15.70
C GLU A 186 -13.05 25.27 14.86
N VAL A 187 -12.87 26.59 14.75
CA VAL A 187 -11.73 27.19 14.06
C VAL A 187 -10.48 26.94 14.89
N MET A 188 -9.63 26.01 14.44
CA MET A 188 -8.27 25.89 14.97
C MET A 188 -7.37 26.94 14.30
N SER A 189 -6.99 27.93 15.09
CA SER A 189 -6.01 28.96 14.76
C SER A 189 -4.66 28.33 14.37
N ARG A 190 -4.14 28.72 13.19
CA ARG A 190 -2.76 28.45 12.78
C ARG A 190 -1.81 29.21 13.71
N THR A 191 -1.16 28.50 14.61
CA THR A 191 0.09 28.99 15.21
C THR A 191 1.19 28.86 14.16
N GLY A 192 1.77 29.99 13.78
CA GLY A 192 2.89 30.05 12.86
C GLY A 192 4.14 29.39 13.44
N THR A 193 4.93 28.81 12.55
CA THR A 193 6.35 28.54 12.78
C THR A 193 7.12 29.34 11.74
N GLU A 194 7.44 30.58 12.12
CA GLU A 194 8.63 31.25 11.61
C GLU A 194 9.87 30.62 12.28
N ASP A 195 10.99 30.69 11.56
CA ASP A 195 12.36 30.41 11.96
C ASP A 195 12.85 28.96 12.07
N ILE A 196 13.36 28.45 10.94
CA ILE A 196 14.59 27.65 10.94
C ILE A 196 15.62 28.35 10.05
N VAL A 197 16.54 29.01 10.75
CA VAL A 197 17.83 29.53 10.28
C VAL A 197 18.64 28.43 9.57
N GLN A 198 19.15 28.73 8.38
CA GLN A 198 20.20 27.93 7.73
C GLN A 198 21.56 28.29 8.35
N PRO A 199 22.40 27.32 8.78
CA PRO A 199 23.80 27.59 9.05
C PRO A 199 24.60 27.59 7.74
N GLY A 200 25.42 28.63 7.59
CA GLY A 200 26.09 29.04 6.36
C GLY A 200 27.02 28.02 5.71
N MET A 201 27.07 28.11 4.38
CA MET A 201 28.14 27.54 3.57
C MET A 201 29.31 28.53 3.58
N ASN A 202 30.41 28.10 4.17
CA ASN A 202 31.68 28.82 4.16
C ASN A 202 32.23 28.91 2.73
N ASN A 203 32.71 30.11 2.41
CA ASN A 203 33.51 30.44 1.23
C ASN A 203 34.75 29.55 1.14
N MET A 204 35.06 29.09 -0.06
CA MET A 204 36.45 28.85 -0.47
C MET A 204 36.79 29.82 -1.59
N ASP A 205 37.75 30.68 -1.30
CA ASP A 205 38.42 31.57 -2.25
C ASP A 205 39.25 30.79 -3.29
N PRO A 206 39.51 31.39 -4.46
CA PRO A 206 40.33 30.79 -5.50
C PRO A 206 41.81 31.17 -5.35
N MET A 207 42.69 30.18 -5.49
CA MET A 207 44.03 30.33 -6.09
C MET A 207 44.40 29.05 -6.83
#